data_AF-A0A857FSU2-F1
#
_entry.id   AF-A0A857FSU2-F1
#
_cell.length_a   1.000
_cell.length_b   1.000
_cell.length_c   1.000
_cell.angle_alpha   90.00
_cell.angle_beta   90.00
_cell.angle_gamma   90.00
#
_symmetry.space_group_name_H-M   'P 1'
#
loop_
_entity.id
_entity.type
_entity.pdbx_description
1 polymer ?
#
loop_
_entity_poly.entity_id
_entity_poly.type
_entity_poly.pdbx_seq_one_letter_code
_entity_poly.pdbx_strand_id
1 'polypeptide(L)'
;MISLDFQQVDVFSSVPLRGNPLAVVEKADALSEGKMAAFANWTNLSETTFLLKPTHPDADYRLRIFTLYSELPFAGHPALGSCHVWLSSLDFPQGKDIMQECGTGTQKRSLAEGCWSASRGHARRHPFRGWNLPVPIARVRRRLTDSPAKRDPSHSFKGALGPVIGLADFQ
;
A
#
# COMPACT_ATOMS: atom_id res chain seq x y z
N MET A 1 -1.56 -18.54 -14.65
CA MET A 1 -0.63 -17.91 -13.70
C MET A 1 -1.06 -16.46 -13.53
N ILE A 2 -1.38 -16.00 -12.32
CA ILE A 2 -1.71 -14.59 -12.07
C ILE A 2 -0.39 -13.86 -11.81
N SER A 3 -0.18 -12.70 -12.43
CA SER A 3 0.93 -11.80 -12.13
C SER A 3 0.41 -10.49 -11.58
N LEU A 4 0.96 -10.06 -10.45
CA LEU A 4 0.61 -8.83 -9.77
C LEU A 4 1.84 -7.94 -9.67
N ASP A 5 1.64 -6.64 -9.82
CA ASP A 5 2.69 -5.65 -9.55
C ASP A 5 2.68 -5.34 -8.04
N PHE A 6 3.86 -5.40 -7.42
CA PHE A 6 4.07 -5.15 -6.00
C PHE A 6 5.08 -4.03 -5.81
N GLN A 7 4.78 -3.14 -4.86
CA GLN A 7 5.67 -2.07 -4.46
C GLN A 7 5.75 -2.00 -2.95
N GLN A 8 6.97 -1.93 -2.43
CA GLN A 8 7.19 -1.50 -1.06
C GLN A 8 7.62 -0.04 -1.09
N VAL A 9 6.95 0.78 -0.30
CA VAL A 9 7.13 2.22 -0.27
C VAL A 9 7.36 2.75 1.14
N ASP A 10 8.23 3.73 1.28
CA ASP A 10 8.42 4.45 2.54
C ASP A 10 7.52 5.69 2.58
N VAL A 11 6.45 5.64 3.36
CA VAL A 11 5.54 6.77 3.53
C VAL A 11 6.18 7.79 4.49
N PHE A 12 6.02 9.08 4.20
CA PHE A 12 6.58 10.20 4.98
C PHE A 12 8.10 10.39 4.89
N SER A 13 8.78 9.76 3.93
CA SER A 13 10.22 9.99 3.72
C SER A 13 10.62 9.88 2.25
N SER A 14 11.36 10.88 1.79
CA SER A 14 12.09 10.85 0.50
C SER A 14 13.29 9.91 0.55
N VAL A 15 13.82 9.68 1.75
CA VAL A 15 15.00 8.86 1.98
C VAL A 15 14.55 7.41 2.17
N PRO A 16 15.08 6.44 1.40
CA PRO A 16 14.80 5.03 1.60
C PRO A 16 15.07 4.60 3.05
N LEU A 17 14.23 3.71 3.57
CA LEU A 17 14.33 3.08 4.89
C LEU A 17 14.22 4.05 6.08
N ARG A 18 13.70 5.27 5.84
CA ARG A 18 13.51 6.31 6.87
C ARG A 18 12.05 6.74 7.03
N GLY A 19 11.13 6.10 6.33
CA GLY A 19 9.70 6.35 6.44
C GLY A 19 8.97 5.24 7.19
N ASN A 20 7.64 5.23 7.06
CA ASN A 20 6.80 4.13 7.49
C ASN A 20 6.58 3.17 6.31
N PRO A 21 7.10 1.93 6.36
CA PRO A 21 7.04 1.01 5.24
C PRO A 21 5.62 0.53 4.98
N LEU A 22 5.24 0.52 3.71
CA LEU A 22 3.94 0.08 3.22
C LEU A 22 4.11 -0.84 2.03
N ALA A 23 3.46 -2.01 2.06
CA ALA A 23 3.31 -2.86 0.89
C ALA A 23 2.06 -2.45 0.11
N VAL A 24 2.18 -2.26 -1.21
CA VAL A 24 1.08 -1.95 -2.13
C VAL A 24 1.05 -2.97 -3.25
N VAL A 25 -0.08 -3.66 -3.40
CA VAL A 25 -0.34 -4.63 -4.47
C VAL A 25 -1.31 -4.01 -5.48
N GLU A 26 -0.89 -3.91 -6.73
CA GLU A 26 -1.69 -3.34 -7.82
C GLU A 26 -2.53 -4.43 -8.53
N LYS A 27 -3.67 -4.03 -9.12
CA LYS A 27 -4.55 -4.89 -9.94
C LYS A 27 -4.99 -6.15 -9.18
N ALA A 28 -5.35 -5.98 -7.92
CA ALA A 28 -5.62 -7.06 -6.99
C ALA A 28 -7.04 -7.67 -7.09
N ASP A 29 -7.82 -7.32 -8.13
CA ASP A 29 -9.22 -7.75 -8.30
C ASP A 29 -9.40 -9.27 -8.32
N ALA A 30 -8.39 -10.01 -8.75
CA ALA A 30 -8.43 -11.47 -8.82
C ALA A 30 -8.11 -12.16 -7.48
N LEU A 31 -7.73 -11.41 -6.44
CA LEU A 31 -7.43 -11.97 -5.12
C LEU A 31 -8.70 -12.09 -4.29
N SER A 32 -8.90 -13.25 -3.66
CA SER A 32 -9.87 -13.38 -2.58
C SER A 32 -9.37 -12.68 -1.31
N GLU A 33 -10.28 -12.36 -0.41
CA GLU A 33 -9.95 -11.78 0.90
C GLU A 33 -8.95 -12.64 1.68
N GLY A 34 -9.15 -13.96 1.72
CA GLY A 34 -8.21 -14.87 2.39
C GLY A 34 -6.80 -14.81 1.79
N LYS A 35 -6.67 -14.63 0.47
CA LYS A 35 -5.36 -14.41 -0.18
C LYS A 35 -4.75 -13.06 0.18
N MET A 36 -5.56 -12.00 0.25
CA MET A 36 -5.11 -10.68 0.69
C MET A 36 -4.59 -10.70 2.13
N ALA A 37 -5.35 -11.31 3.05
CA ALA A 37 -4.96 -11.48 4.44
C ALA A 37 -3.69 -12.33 4.60
N ALA A 38 -3.60 -13.46 3.89
CA ALA A 38 -2.41 -14.29 3.89
C ALA A 38 -1.17 -13.56 3.34
N PHE A 39 -1.36 -12.74 2.30
CA PHE A 39 -0.29 -11.91 1.76
C PHE A 39 0.16 -10.83 2.74
N ALA A 40 -0.78 -10.12 3.37
CA ALA A 40 -0.49 -9.11 4.39
C ALA A 40 0.24 -9.70 5.61
N ASN A 41 -0.12 -10.93 6.01
CA ASN A 41 0.62 -11.65 7.04
C ASN A 41 2.05 -12.00 6.60
N TRP A 42 2.21 -12.46 5.35
CA TRP A 42 3.52 -12.82 4.79
C TRP A 42 4.48 -11.62 4.64
N THR A 43 3.98 -10.43 4.30
CA THR A 43 4.84 -9.23 4.23
C THR A 43 5.39 -8.81 5.58
N ASN A 44 4.70 -9.16 6.67
CA ASN A 44 5.05 -8.80 8.04
C ASN A 44 5.26 -7.28 8.25
N LEU A 45 4.56 -6.45 7.47
CA LEU A 45 4.50 -5.00 7.65
C LEU A 45 3.27 -4.62 8.47
N SER A 46 3.29 -3.44 9.08
CA SER A 46 2.16 -2.89 9.83
C SER A 46 0.86 -2.93 9.00
N GLU A 47 0.97 -2.55 7.72
CA GLU A 47 -0.13 -2.60 6.76
C GLU A 47 0.33 -3.04 5.36
N THR A 48 -0.57 -3.73 4.66
CA THR A 48 -0.48 -4.04 3.24
C THR A 48 -1.77 -3.60 2.57
N THR A 49 -1.67 -2.91 1.43
CA THR A 49 -2.81 -2.43 0.68
C THR A 49 -2.96 -3.08 -0.68
N PHE A 50 -4.20 -3.13 -1.14
CA PHE A 50 -4.58 -3.72 -2.40
C PHE A 50 -5.37 -2.68 -3.18
N LEU A 51 -4.91 -2.37 -4.39
CA LEU A 51 -5.58 -1.50 -5.35
C LEU A 51 -6.49 -2.36 -6.25
N LEU A 52 -7.77 -2.03 -6.24
CA LEU A 52 -8.83 -2.68 -6.99
C LEU A 52 -9.56 -1.69 -7.88
N LYS A 53 -10.33 -2.22 -8.84
CA LYS A 53 -11.34 -1.46 -9.55
C LYS A 53 -12.38 -0.91 -8.55
N PRO A 54 -12.81 0.34 -8.73
CA PRO A 54 -13.85 0.93 -7.91
C PRO A 54 -15.18 0.18 -8.12
N THR A 55 -15.99 0.13 -7.07
CA THR A 55 -17.39 -0.29 -7.15
C THR A 55 -18.34 0.90 -7.17
N HIS A 56 -17.91 2.03 -6.61
CA HIS A 56 -18.64 3.29 -6.70
C HIS A 56 -18.32 4.02 -8.02
N PRO A 57 -19.32 4.52 -8.77
CA PRO A 57 -19.09 5.15 -10.08
C PRO A 57 -18.23 6.42 -10.00
N ASP A 58 -18.31 7.16 -8.89
CA ASP A 58 -17.53 8.39 -8.69
C ASP A 58 -16.13 8.15 -8.08
N ALA A 59 -15.72 6.90 -7.89
CA ALA A 59 -14.39 6.57 -7.37
C ALA A 59 -13.43 6.25 -8.51
N ASP A 60 -12.18 6.72 -8.40
CA ASP A 60 -11.12 6.42 -9.36
C ASP A 60 -10.51 5.03 -9.12
N TYR A 61 -10.43 4.63 -7.85
CA TYR A 61 -9.96 3.30 -7.44
C TYR A 61 -10.52 2.92 -6.08
N ARG A 62 -10.50 1.62 -5.80
CA ARG A 62 -10.84 1.06 -4.49
C ARG A 62 -9.59 0.57 -3.78
N LEU A 63 -9.51 0.88 -2.49
CA LEU A 63 -8.43 0.47 -1.60
C LEU A 63 -8.96 -0.44 -0.50
N ARG A 64 -8.35 -1.62 -0.38
CA ARG A 64 -8.46 -2.46 0.82
C ARG A 64 -7.16 -2.43 1.60
N ILE A 65 -7.25 -2.40 2.93
CA ILE A 65 -6.11 -2.22 3.83
C ILE A 65 -6.12 -3.36 4.83
N PHE A 66 -5.05 -4.16 4.85
CA PHE A 66 -4.91 -5.27 5.78
C PHE A 66 -3.75 -5.02 6.72
N THR A 67 -3.96 -5.34 7.99
CA THR A 67 -2.87 -5.58 8.95
C THR A 67 -2.50 -7.06 8.92
N LEU A 68 -1.60 -7.47 9.82
CA LEU A 68 -1.28 -8.89 10.05
C LEU A 68 -2.49 -9.73 10.50
N TYR A 69 -3.51 -9.09 11.07
CA TYR A 69 -4.59 -9.77 11.80
C TYR A 69 -5.96 -9.57 11.17
N SER A 70 -6.21 -8.41 10.57
CA SER A 70 -7.55 -8.07 10.05
C SER A 70 -7.49 -6.98 8.98
N GLU A 71 -8.59 -6.86 8.24
CA GLU A 71 -8.85 -5.71 7.38
C GLU A 71 -9.20 -4.47 8.23
N LEU A 72 -8.70 -3.31 7.81
CA LEU A 72 -9.07 -2.01 8.35
C LEU A 72 -9.98 -1.28 7.36
N PRO A 73 -11.06 -0.63 7.85
CA PRO A 73 -11.94 0.13 6.98
C PRO A 73 -11.25 1.38 6.40
N PHE A 74 -10.27 1.93 7.12
CA PHE A 74 -9.46 3.07 6.68
C PHE A 74 -8.18 3.22 7.53
N ALA A 75 -7.10 3.70 6.92
CA ALA A 75 -5.91 4.19 7.59
C ALA A 75 -5.25 5.31 6.78
N GLY A 76 -4.70 6.32 7.47
CA GLY A 76 -4.20 7.55 6.84
C GLY A 76 -2.97 7.32 5.95
N HIS A 77 -1.87 6.84 6.53
CA HIS A 77 -0.62 6.63 5.80
C HIS A 77 -0.73 5.55 4.70
N PRO A 78 -1.46 4.42 4.87
CA PRO A 78 -1.61 3.43 3.80
C PRO A 78 -2.36 4.00 2.61
N ALA A 79 -3.37 4.83 2.87
CA ALA A 79 -4.11 5.50 1.82
C ALA A 79 -3.27 6.54 1.06
N LEU A 80 -2.40 7.30 1.75
CA LEU A 80 -1.48 8.24 1.08
C LEU A 80 -0.46 7.51 0.21
N GLY A 81 0.21 6.48 0.76
CA GLY A 81 1.19 5.69 0.01
C GLY A 81 0.57 4.98 -1.19
N SER A 82 -0.64 4.44 -1.03
CA SER A 82 -1.35 3.76 -2.12
C SER A 82 -1.80 4.73 -3.21
N CYS A 83 -2.25 5.94 -2.85
CA CYS A 83 -2.60 6.99 -3.81
C CYS A 83 -1.39 7.39 -4.66
N HIS A 84 -0.22 7.55 -4.03
CA HIS A 84 1.03 7.81 -4.75
C HIS A 84 1.38 6.67 -5.71
N VAL A 85 1.29 5.42 -5.26
CA VAL A 85 1.55 4.24 -6.10
C VAL A 85 0.58 4.18 -7.29
N TRP A 86 -0.72 4.35 -7.04
CA TRP A 86 -1.75 4.33 -8.08
C TRP A 86 -1.49 5.40 -9.15
N LEU A 87 -1.14 6.63 -8.74
CA LEU A 87 -0.76 7.69 -9.68
C LEU A 87 0.50 7.39 -10.45
N SER A 88 1.51 6.77 -9.84
CA SER A 88 2.74 6.41 -10.54
C SER A 88 2.53 5.39 -11.67
N SER A 89 1.38 4.71 -11.68
CA SER A 89 0.98 3.75 -12.71
C SER A 89 0.22 4.40 -13.87
N LEU A 90 -0.13 5.69 -13.76
CA LEU A 90 -0.95 6.44 -14.70
C LEU A 90 -0.25 7.74 -15.12
N ASP A 91 -0.36 8.15 -16.38
CA ASP A 91 -0.07 9.54 -16.77
C ASP A 91 -1.22 10.44 -16.30
N PHE A 92 -1.34 10.63 -14.98
CA PHE A 92 -2.44 11.38 -14.38
C PHE A 92 -2.12 12.89 -14.36
N PRO A 93 -3.01 13.75 -14.89
CA PRO A 93 -2.76 15.18 -14.93
C PRO A 93 -2.69 15.77 -13.52
N GLN A 94 -1.64 16.56 -13.25
CA GLN A 94 -1.47 17.26 -11.99
C GLN A 94 -2.67 18.18 -11.69
N GLY A 95 -3.05 18.28 -10.42
CA GLY A 95 -4.08 19.22 -9.95
C GLY A 95 -5.53 18.72 -10.00
N LYS A 96 -5.78 17.48 -10.43
CA LYS A 96 -7.10 16.86 -10.27
C LYS A 96 -7.28 16.23 -8.89
N ASP A 97 -8.49 16.36 -8.38
CA ASP A 97 -8.94 15.60 -7.21
C ASP A 97 -9.08 14.12 -7.56
N ILE A 98 -8.74 13.27 -6.60
CA ILE A 98 -8.80 11.82 -6.73
C ILE A 98 -9.78 11.30 -5.68
N MET A 99 -10.68 10.43 -6.10
CA MET A 99 -11.71 9.82 -5.28
C MET A 99 -11.32 8.37 -4.97
N GLN A 100 -10.85 8.14 -3.75
CA GLN A 100 -10.46 6.82 -3.26
C GLN A 100 -11.64 6.16 -2.53
N GLU A 101 -12.15 5.05 -3.04
CA GLU A 101 -13.09 4.20 -2.31
C GLU A 101 -12.35 3.35 -1.26
N CYS A 102 -12.90 3.24 -0.05
CA CYS A 102 -12.41 2.35 1.01
C CYS A 102 -13.56 1.88 1.91
N GLY A 103 -13.27 1.11 2.97
CA GLY A 103 -14.29 0.57 3.86
C GLY A 103 -15.13 1.61 4.60
N THR A 104 -14.69 2.87 4.67
CA THR A 104 -15.48 4.01 5.19
C THR A 104 -16.20 4.82 4.11
N GLY A 105 -16.26 4.33 2.86
CA GLY A 105 -16.80 5.04 1.70
C GLY A 105 -15.75 5.85 0.93
N THR A 106 -16.20 6.72 0.03
CA THR A 106 -15.33 7.48 -0.89
C THR A 106 -14.65 8.66 -0.18
N GLN A 107 -13.33 8.74 -0.32
CA GLN A 107 -12.45 9.75 0.29
C GLN A 107 -11.81 10.60 -0.79
N LYS A 108 -11.91 11.93 -0.65
CA LYS A 108 -11.30 12.86 -1.57
C LYS A 108 -9.82 13.08 -1.22
N ARG A 109 -8.96 13.03 -2.24
CA ARG A 109 -7.53 13.32 -2.16
C ARG A 109 -7.18 14.43 -3.13
N SER A 110 -6.50 15.44 -2.62
CA SER A 110 -6.06 16.59 -3.42
C SER A 110 -4.55 16.74 -3.26
N LEU A 111 -3.87 17.01 -4.37
CA LEU A 111 -2.47 17.39 -4.39
C LEU A 111 -2.37 18.91 -4.25
N ALA A 112 -1.85 19.39 -3.14
CA ALA A 112 -1.44 20.78 -2.98
C ALA A 112 0.08 20.82 -2.91
N GLU A 113 0.78 21.47 -3.84
CA GLU A 113 2.22 21.76 -3.74
C GLU A 113 3.11 20.54 -3.40
N GLY A 114 2.88 19.38 -4.03
CA GLY A 114 3.66 18.15 -3.73
C GLY A 114 3.26 17.44 -2.43
N CYS A 115 2.22 17.94 -1.76
CA CYS A 115 1.70 17.47 -0.50
C CYS A 115 0.28 16.89 -0.69
N TRP A 116 0.08 15.68 -0.16
CA TRP A 116 -1.19 14.96 -0.27
C TRP A 116 -2.02 15.14 1.00
N SER A 117 -3.22 15.68 0.85
CA SER A 117 -4.19 15.81 1.93
C SER A 117 -5.39 14.88 1.73
N ALA A 118 -5.97 14.41 2.84
CA ALA A 118 -7.19 13.60 2.83
C ALA A 118 -8.35 14.39 3.45
N SER A 119 -9.46 14.49 2.73
CA SER A 119 -10.71 15.05 3.25
C SER A 119 -11.85 14.03 3.11
N ARG A 120 -12.59 13.81 4.20
CA ARG A 120 -13.81 12.99 4.16
C ARG A 120 -14.87 13.73 3.35
N GLY A 121 -15.40 13.08 2.32
CA GLY A 121 -16.58 13.56 1.61
C GLY A 121 -17.78 13.66 2.58
N HIS A 122 -18.41 14.84 2.61
CA HIS A 122 -19.68 15.20 3.27
C HIS A 122 -20.23 14.26 4.38
N ALA A 123 -19.88 14.54 5.64
CA ALA A 123 -20.83 14.69 6.76
C ALA A 123 -20.12 14.99 8.10
N ARG A 124 -20.48 16.15 8.67
CA ARG A 124 -20.27 16.67 10.04
C ARG A 124 -18.83 16.99 10.50
N ARG A 125 -18.70 18.27 10.87
CA ARG A 125 -17.51 18.96 11.38
C ARG A 125 -17.03 18.33 12.70
N HIS A 126 -15.96 17.57 12.64
CA HIS A 126 -14.88 17.66 13.62
C HIS A 126 -13.65 18.20 12.88
N PRO A 127 -12.85 19.10 13.48
CA PRO A 127 -11.62 19.54 12.85
C PRO A 127 -10.65 18.34 12.84
N PHE A 128 -10.72 17.53 11.79
CA PHE A 128 -9.61 16.66 11.42
C PHE A 128 -8.50 17.59 10.94
N ARG A 129 -7.45 17.75 11.76
CA ARG A 129 -6.21 18.41 11.35
C ARG A 129 -5.70 17.66 10.12
N GLY A 130 -5.85 18.29 8.96
CA GLY A 130 -5.36 17.78 7.69
C GLY A 130 -3.86 17.51 7.80
N TRP A 131 -3.45 16.32 7.41
CA TRP A 131 -2.04 15.98 7.26
C TRP A 131 -1.56 16.61 5.97
N ASN A 132 -1.11 17.86 6.04
CA ASN A 132 -0.42 18.52 4.95
C ASN A 132 1.07 18.16 5.05
N LEU A 133 1.46 17.00 4.52
CA LEU A 133 2.87 16.62 4.39
C LEU A 133 3.27 16.56 2.91
N PRO A 134 4.38 17.19 2.48
CA PRO A 134 5.02 16.80 1.24
C PRO A 134 5.42 15.33 1.42
N VAL A 135 4.90 14.43 0.58
CA VAL A 135 5.18 12.99 0.71
C VAL A 135 6.05 12.55 -0.47
N PRO A 136 7.36 12.85 -0.44
CA PRO A 136 8.28 12.09 -1.27
C PRO A 136 8.34 10.66 -0.73
N ILE A 137 8.38 9.68 -1.63
CA ILE A 137 8.25 8.26 -1.30
C ILE A 137 9.36 7.49 -2.02
N ALA A 138 10.21 6.81 -1.25
CA ALA A 138 11.17 5.85 -1.79
C ALA A 138 10.46 4.53 -2.17
N ARG A 139 10.92 3.84 -3.23
CA ARG A 139 10.23 2.69 -3.82
C ARG A 139 11.15 1.51 -4.13
N VAL A 140 10.67 0.30 -3.83
CA VAL A 140 11.19 -0.97 -4.36
C VAL A 140 10.07 -1.67 -5.13
N ARG A 141 10.26 -1.93 -6.44
CA ARG A 141 9.27 -2.62 -7.29
C ARG A 141 9.66 -4.08 -7.50
N ARG A 142 8.72 -5.01 -7.32
CA ARG A 142 8.86 -6.42 -7.72
C ARG A 142 7.64 -6.88 -8.49
N ARG A 143 7.84 -7.72 -9.50
CA ARG A 143 6.75 -8.44 -10.19
C ARG A 143 6.54 -9.75 -9.44
N LEU A 144 5.32 -9.98 -8.96
CA LEU A 144 4.94 -11.25 -8.33
C LEU A 144 4.31 -12.16 -9.39
N THR A 145 4.64 -13.44 -9.34
CA THR A 145 4.02 -14.48 -10.15
C THR A 145 3.57 -15.60 -9.22
N ASP A 146 2.33 -16.06 -9.38
CA ASP A 146 1.81 -17.21 -8.65
C ASP A 146 2.42 -18.50 -9.24
N SER A 147 3.60 -18.88 -8.74
CA SER A 147 4.25 -20.15 -9.10
C SER A 147 3.88 -21.20 -8.05
N PRO A 148 3.42 -22.41 -8.45
CA PRO A 148 3.12 -23.44 -7.49
C PRO A 148 4.40 -23.75 -6.71
N ALA A 149 4.39 -23.43 -5.42
CA ALA A 149 5.51 -23.72 -4.54
C ALA A 149 5.76 -25.23 -4.60
N LYS A 150 6.87 -25.65 -5.21
CA LYS A 150 7.41 -26.99 -4.96
C LYS A 150 7.81 -27.00 -3.49
N ARG A 151 6.94 -27.53 -2.62
CA ARG A 151 7.33 -27.94 -1.28
C ARG A 151 8.28 -29.12 -1.46
N ASP A 152 9.57 -28.86 -1.32
CA ASP A 152 10.55 -29.92 -1.06
C ASP A 152 10.32 -30.41 0.39
N PRO A 153 9.92 -31.68 0.61
CA PRO A 153 9.66 -32.21 1.94
C PRO A 153 10.93 -32.34 2.82
N SER A 154 12.12 -32.11 2.28
CA SER A 154 13.40 -32.28 3.00
C SER A 154 13.80 -31.08 3.86
N HIS A 155 13.17 -29.92 3.72
CA HIS A 155 13.48 -28.74 4.54
C HIS A 155 12.55 -28.64 5.76
N SER A 156 12.89 -29.41 6.79
CA SER A 156 12.45 -29.12 8.16
C SER A 156 13.12 -27.82 8.60
N PHE A 157 12.35 -26.73 8.72
CA PHE A 157 12.83 -25.48 9.31
C PHE A 157 13.00 -25.68 10.82
N LYS A 158 14.10 -26.35 11.20
CA LYS A 158 14.65 -26.30 12.54
C LYS A 158 15.31 -24.94 12.71
N GLY A 159 14.96 -24.23 13.76
CA GLY A 159 15.58 -22.97 14.12
C GLY A 159 17.11 -23.09 14.15
N ALA A 160 17.76 -22.25 13.36
CA ALA A 160 19.17 -21.97 13.45
C ALA A 160 19.37 -20.50 13.06
N LEU A 161 19.86 -19.73 14.03
CA LEU A 161 20.45 -18.42 13.82
C LEU A 161 21.56 -18.52 12.77
N GLY A 162 21.55 -17.63 11.77
CA GLY A 162 22.72 -17.34 10.92
C GLY A 162 22.37 -16.64 9.59
N PRO A 163 23.32 -15.92 8.96
CA PRO A 163 24.22 -14.91 9.51
C PRO A 163 23.63 -13.49 9.34
N VAL A 164 24.07 -12.58 10.22
CA VAL A 164 23.85 -11.13 10.11
C VAL A 164 24.54 -10.63 8.84
N ILE A 165 23.80 -10.02 7.92
CA ILE A 165 24.39 -9.25 6.83
C ILE A 165 25.13 -8.06 7.46
N GLY A 166 26.44 -8.06 7.32
CA GLY A 166 27.36 -7.17 7.98
C GLY A 166 27.19 -5.71 7.57
N LEU A 167 27.31 -4.85 8.57
CA LEU A 167 27.40 -3.39 8.47
C LEU A 167 28.75 -3.01 7.79
N ALA A 168 28.85 -3.13 6.46
CA ALA A 168 30.06 -2.69 5.73
C ALA A 168 29.83 -2.18 4.30
N ASP A 169 28.65 -2.33 3.69
CA ASP A 169 28.45 -1.97 2.27
C ASP A 169 27.75 -0.62 2.04
N PHE A 170 27.86 0.32 2.99
CA PHE A 170 27.44 1.71 2.80
C PHE A 170 28.51 2.67 3.31
N GLN A 171 29.49 2.98 2.45
CA GLN A 171 30.23 4.25 2.49
C GLN A 171 29.76 5.13 1.33
#